data_AF-A0A958G3X5-F1
#
_entry.id   AF-A0A958G3X5-F1
#
_cell.length_a   1.000
_cell.length_b   1.000
_cell.length_c   1.000
_cell.angle_alpha   90.00
_cell.angle_beta   90.00
_cell.angle_gamma   90.00
#
_symmetry.space_group_name_H-M   'P 1'
#
loop_
_entity.id
_entity.type
_entity.pdbx_description
1 polymer ?
#
loop_
_entity_poly.entity_id
_entity_poly.type
_entity_poly.pdbx_seq_one_letter_code
_entity_poly.pdbx_strand_id
1 'polypeptide(L)'
;AQVEWEFHHLLEAASEVAITRRELRWKEQNRYSHRQKADMLFGGFLGEIDLEGNLRPFLPLLRAAEVLHLGKGATFGLGKITLKTIDG
;
A
#
# COMPACT_ATOMS: atom_id res chain seq x y z
N ALA A 1 -25.85 8.61 -0.38
CA ALA A 1 -25.41 8.23 0.98
C ALA A 1 -24.08 8.91 1.23
N GLN A 2 -24.00 9.75 2.25
CA GLN A 2 -22.77 10.42 2.64
C GLN A 2 -21.99 9.42 3.51
N VAL A 3 -20.83 8.98 3.03
CA VAL A 3 -19.97 8.09 3.81
C VAL A 3 -19.20 8.99 4.77
N GLU A 4 -19.50 8.90 6.06
CA GLU A 4 -18.67 9.49 7.10
C GLU A 4 -17.41 8.63 7.25
N TRP A 5 -16.28 9.23 6.92
CA TRP A 5 -14.99 8.57 6.97
C TRP A 5 -14.25 8.96 8.26
N GLU A 6 -14.68 8.38 9.38
CA GLU A 6 -13.95 8.51 10.64
C GLU A 6 -12.72 7.62 10.60
N PHE A 7 -11.55 8.15 10.22
CA PHE A 7 -10.31 7.35 10.14
C PHE A 7 -9.50 7.34 11.44
N HIS A 8 -9.85 8.17 12.43
CA HIS A 8 -9.04 8.35 13.63
C HIS A 8 -8.82 7.04 14.40
N HIS A 9 -9.90 6.27 14.59
CA HIS A 9 -9.83 4.97 15.24
C HIS A 9 -8.97 3.95 14.48
N LEU A 10 -8.89 4.05 13.14
CA LEU A 10 -8.01 3.20 12.34
C LEU A 10 -6.54 3.59 12.52
N LEU A 11 -6.25 4.89 12.68
CA LEU A 11 -4.90 5.36 12.95
C LEU A 11 -4.40 4.89 14.33
N GLU A 12 -5.25 5.00 15.35
CA GLU A 12 -4.97 4.47 16.70
C GLU A 12 -4.79 2.94 16.67
N ALA A 13 -5.69 2.22 16.02
CA ALA A 13 -5.54 0.76 15.87
C ALA A 13 -4.27 0.38 15.09
N ALA A 14 -3.81 1.23 14.15
CA ALA A 14 -2.62 0.96 13.35
C ALA A 14 -1.34 1.19 14.15
N SER A 15 -1.33 2.09 15.15
CA SER A 15 -0.16 2.26 16.02
C SER A 15 0.09 1.06 16.93
N GLU A 16 -0.92 0.22 17.17
CA GLU A 16 -0.81 -1.03 17.93
C GLU A 16 -0.36 -2.22 17.07
N VAL A 17 -0.21 -2.05 15.75
CA VAL A 17 0.26 -3.10 14.83
C VAL A 17 1.79 -3.07 14.77
N ALA A 18 2.41 -4.21 15.08
CA ALA A 18 3.85 -4.39 15.00
C ALA A 18 4.29 -4.81 13.59
N ILE A 19 5.45 -4.33 13.17
CA ILE A 19 6.18 -4.84 11.99
C ILE A 19 7.21 -5.84 12.49
N THR A 20 7.03 -7.13 12.18
CA THR A 20 7.93 -8.21 12.63
C THR A 20 9.05 -8.50 11.64
N ARG A 21 8.79 -8.27 10.34
CA ARG A 21 9.79 -8.37 9.27
C ARG A 21 9.57 -7.24 8.27
N ARG A 22 10.67 -6.69 7.75
CA ARG A 22 10.63 -5.65 6.72
C ARG A 22 11.77 -5.85 5.73
N GLU A 23 11.43 -6.24 4.52
CA GLU A 23 12.36 -6.41 3.41
C GLU A 23 11.91 -5.52 2.25
N LEU A 24 12.09 -4.20 2.42
CA LEU A 24 11.74 -3.21 1.42
C LEU A 24 12.99 -2.61 0.78
N ARG A 25 12.93 -2.41 -0.53
CA ARG A 25 13.90 -1.60 -1.28
C ARG A 25 13.19 -0.50 -2.05
N TRP A 26 13.79 0.68 -2.11
CA TRP A 26 13.35 1.71 -3.03
C TRP A 26 13.68 1.27 -4.46
N LYS A 27 12.70 1.27 -5.35
CA LYS A 27 12.92 1.14 -6.79
C LYS A 27 12.41 2.39 -7.47
N GLU A 28 13.28 2.95 -8.29
CA GLU A 28 12.96 4.08 -9.15
C GLU A 28 13.10 3.66 -10.61
N GLN A 29 12.15 4.12 -11.42
CA GLN A 29 12.15 3.88 -12.85
C GLN A 29 11.79 5.16 -13.59
N ASN A 30 12.60 5.48 -14.60
CA ASN A 30 12.29 6.58 -15.50
C ASN A 30 11.38 6.09 -16.63
N ARG A 31 10.32 6.85 -16.94
CA ARG A 31 9.43 6.61 -18.08
C ARG A 31 9.26 7.88 -18.87
N TYR A 32 9.54 7.84 -20.16
CA TYR A 32 9.25 8.96 -21.03
C TYR A 32 7.73 9.05 -21.32
N SER A 33 7.13 10.20 -21.05
CA SER A 33 5.74 10.50 -21.35
C SER A 33 5.62 11.16 -22.71
N HIS A 34 5.13 10.43 -23.71
CA HIS A 34 4.89 11.01 -25.05
C HIS A 34 3.88 12.16 -25.05
N ARG A 35 2.90 12.13 -24.14
CA ARG A 35 1.88 13.19 -24.02
C ARG A 35 2.46 14.48 -23.45
N GLN A 36 3.36 14.38 -22.47
CA GLN A 36 3.98 15.55 -21.83
C GLN A 36 5.35 15.91 -22.41
N LYS A 37 5.88 15.06 -23.31
CA LYS A 37 7.24 15.12 -23.88
C LYS A 37 8.31 15.29 -22.80
N ALA A 38 8.17 14.56 -21.70
CA ALA A 38 9.03 14.68 -20.53
C ALA A 38 9.25 13.32 -19.86
N ASP A 39 10.38 13.18 -19.19
CA ASP A 39 10.68 12.05 -18.32
C ASP A 39 9.85 12.12 -17.03
N MET A 40 9.21 11.01 -16.71
CA MET A 40 8.46 10.80 -15.48
C MET A 40 9.21 9.83 -14.59
N LEU A 41 9.56 10.30 -13.40
CA LEU A 41 10.19 9.49 -12.37
C LEU A 41 9.11 8.77 -11.56
N PHE A 42 9.13 7.44 -11.61
CA PHE A 42 8.24 6.59 -10.82
C PHE A 42 9.05 5.88 -9.75
N GLY A 43 8.87 6.29 -8.51
CA GLY A 43 9.54 5.71 -7.34
C GLY A 43 8.54 5.07 -6.38
N GLY A 44 8.94 3.98 -5.75
CA GLY A 44 8.17 3.34 -4.69
C GLY A 44 8.92 2.20 -4.01
N PHE A 45 8.32 1.67 -2.95
CA PHE A 45 8.85 0.50 -2.27
C PHE A 45 8.48 -0.80 -2.99
N LEU A 46 9.44 -1.71 -3.06
CA LEU A 46 9.23 -3.10 -3.47
C LEU A 46 9.74 -4.04 -2.40
N GLY A 47 8.97 -5.09 -2.15
CA GLY A 47 9.31 -6.15 -1.22
C GLY A 47 8.14 -6.48 -0.32
N GLU A 48 8.45 -6.96 0.88
CA GLU A 48 7.48 -7.56 1.79
C GLU A 48 7.61 -6.98 3.21
N ILE A 49 6.48 -6.95 3.91
CA ILE A 49 6.38 -6.56 5.32
C ILE A 49 5.47 -7.57 5.99
N ASP A 50 5.93 -8.11 7.12
CA ASP A 50 5.11 -8.96 7.98
C ASP A 50 4.57 -8.10 9.12
N LEU A 51 3.25 -8.21 9.35
CA LEU A 51 2.51 -7.41 10.33
C LEU A 51 1.90 -8.34 11.38
N GLU A 52 2.00 -7.95 12.65
CA GLU A 52 1.43 -8.67 13.78
C GLU A 52 0.56 -7.75 14.64
N GLY A 53 -0.55 -8.28 15.16
CA GLY A 53 -1.53 -7.55 15.96
C GLY A 53 -2.97 -7.72 15.46
N ASN A 54 -3.88 -6.84 15.89
CA ASN A 54 -5.28 -6.89 15.45
C ASN A 54 -5.45 -6.28 14.04
N LEU A 55 -5.24 -7.10 13.01
CA LEU A 55 -5.38 -6.65 11.61
C LEU A 55 -6.82 -6.63 11.09
N ARG A 56 -7.78 -7.17 11.86
CA ARG A 56 -9.18 -7.35 11.43
C ARG A 56 -9.85 -6.06 10.93
N PRO A 57 -9.67 -4.89 11.59
CA PRO A 57 -10.27 -3.63 11.12
C PRO A 57 -9.77 -3.18 9.74
N PHE A 58 -8.54 -3.57 9.37
CA PHE A 58 -7.88 -3.15 8.13
C PHE A 58 -8.13 -4.11 6.97
N LEU A 59 -8.59 -5.34 7.23
CA LEU A 59 -8.78 -6.36 6.19
C LEU A 59 -9.63 -5.88 5.00
N PRO A 60 -10.76 -5.15 5.17
CA PRO A 60 -11.51 -4.65 4.03
C PRO A 60 -10.70 -3.69 3.14
N LEU A 61 -9.91 -2.81 3.75
CA LEU A 61 -9.06 -1.85 3.02
C LEU A 61 -7.88 -2.55 2.35
N LEU A 62 -7.23 -3.49 3.04
CA LEU A 62 -6.12 -4.26 2.50
C LEU A 62 -6.57 -5.14 1.33
N ARG A 63 -7.75 -5.76 1.40
CA ARG A 63 -8.34 -6.52 0.28
C ARG A 63 -8.72 -5.62 -0.89
N ALA A 64 -9.27 -4.44 -0.62
CA ALA A 64 -9.53 -3.47 -1.67
C ALA A 64 -8.23 -3.04 -2.38
N ALA A 65 -7.13 -2.87 -1.63
CA ALA A 65 -5.83 -2.53 -2.18
C ALA A 65 -5.20 -3.64 -3.06
N GLU A 66 -5.58 -4.91 -2.90
CA GLU A 66 -5.15 -5.96 -3.85
C GLU A 66 -5.73 -5.75 -5.26
N VAL A 67 -6.92 -5.12 -5.36
CA VAL A 67 -7.61 -4.85 -6.63
C VAL A 67 -7.32 -3.45 -7.15
N LEU A 68 -7.42 -2.45 -6.28
CA LEU A 68 -7.32 -1.03 -6.64
C LEU A 68 -5.89 -0.50 -6.63
N HIS A 69 -4.96 -1.27 -6.04
CA HIS A 69 -3.63 -0.82 -5.64
C HIS A 69 -3.69 0.31 -4.59
N LEU A 70 -2.56 0.65 -3.99
CA LEU A 70 -2.48 1.70 -2.96
C LEU A 70 -1.41 2.76 -3.25
N GLY A 71 -1.65 3.98 -2.78
CA GLY A 71 -0.72 5.10 -2.92
C GLY A 71 -0.76 5.78 -4.29
N LYS A 72 0.23 6.65 -4.53
CA LYS A 72 0.31 7.47 -5.74
C LYS A 72 0.66 6.59 -6.95
N GLY A 73 -0.04 6.83 -8.07
CA GLY A 73 0.26 6.16 -9.34
C GLY A 73 -0.37 4.77 -9.48
N ALA A 74 -1.36 4.43 -8.65
CA ALA A 74 -2.17 3.21 -8.78
C ALA A 74 -2.69 2.99 -10.21
N THR A 75 -3.21 4.05 -10.85
CA THR A 75 -3.70 4.02 -12.24
C THR A 75 -2.61 3.82 -13.28
N PHE A 76 -1.33 4.01 -12.92
CA PHE A 76 -0.16 3.72 -13.75
C PHE A 76 0.47 2.36 -13.43
N GLY A 77 -0.21 1.53 -12.62
CA GLY A 77 0.24 0.18 -12.27
C GLY A 77 1.16 0.09 -11.06
N LEU A 78 1.37 1.18 -10.32
CA LEU A 78 2.13 1.17 -9.06
C LEU A 78 1.26 0.73 -7.88
N GLY A 79 1.90 0.40 -6.76
CA GLY A 79 1.20 0.18 -5.50
C GLY A 79 0.43 -1.14 -5.38
N LYS A 80 0.68 -2.08 -6.29
CA LYS A 80 0.09 -3.43 -6.21
C LYS A 80 0.62 -4.16 -4.98
N ILE A 81 -0.28 -4.73 -4.20
CA ILE A 81 0.04 -5.61 -3.08
C ILE A 81 -0.70 -6.94 -3.21
N THR A 82 -0.26 -7.92 -2.43
CA THR A 82 -0.97 -9.16 -2.18
C THR A 82 -0.89 -9.48 -0.70
N LEU A 83 -1.96 -10.02 -0.13
CA LEU A 83 -1.99 -10.44 1.27
C LEU A 83 -1.78 -11.94 1.37
N LYS A 84 -0.94 -12.35 2.32
CA LYS A 84 -0.75 -13.75 2.69
C LYS A 84 -0.85 -13.85 4.20
N THR A 85 -1.51 -14.88 4.69
CA THR A 85 -1.39 -15.29 6.09
C THR A 85 -0.07 -16.04 6.23
N ILE A 86 0.68 -15.71 7.26
CA ILE A 86 1.91 -16.41 7.62
C ILE A 86 1.55 -17.21 8.86
N ASP A 87 1.53 -18.54 8.73
CA ASP A 87 1.39 -19.41 9.89
C ASP A 87 2.72 -19.39 10.65
N GLY A 88 2.66 -19.09 11.95
CA GLY A 88 3.78 -19.16 12.89
C GLY A 88 3.92 -20.54 13.49
#